data_AF-A0A955WMR5-F1
#
_entry.id   AF-A0A955WMR5-F1
#
_cell.length_a   1.000
_cell.length_b   1.000
_cell.length_c   1.000
_cell.angle_alpha   90.00
_cell.angle_beta   90.00
_cell.angle_gamma   90.00
#
_symmetry.space_group_name_H-M   'P 1'
#
loop_
_entity.id
_entity.type
_entity.pdbx_description
1 polymer ?
#
loop_
_entity_poly.entity_id
_entity_poly.type
_entity_poly.pdbx_seq_one_letter_code
_entity_poly.pdbx_strand_id
1 'polypeptide(L)'
;DLLPQFEAPRPFDEGKARDGARQMLWGLVKKVLIADNLAPVVEAIFHRPDAVDGPTALLGAGLFFVQIYGDFSGYSDIAIGSARLLGFDLSQNFALPFFSRDCTEFWRRWHITLNTWLRDYVFLTLEMGTRRRHLARRRALPPDRPGPRTPPAWRSAANLLLVFTLSGLWHGAAWTFVFWGFLNGLFLVPAALRRTAGATGPIAPGRWLPSLGELRGMVTTNLLIGLSLIFFRADSMGDAFAFFGALLTGPWLGFDLAPFVEPLALCGGLIVVEWLRRDRPHPLAGDGWSVGLRWATYCALILALIVRGSLASREFVYFQF
;
A
#
# COMPACT_ATOMS: atom_id res chain seq x y z
N ASP A 1 -4.71 20.61 0.84
CA ASP A 1 -4.32 22.03 0.77
C ASP A 1 -2.89 22.21 0.28
N LEU A 2 -2.67 21.98 -1.02
CA LEU A 2 -1.37 22.23 -1.66
C LEU A 2 -1.29 23.67 -2.21
N LEU A 3 -2.40 24.19 -2.77
CA LEU A 3 -2.45 25.50 -3.42
C LEU A 3 -1.97 26.66 -2.52
N PRO A 4 -2.39 26.76 -1.24
CA PRO A 4 -1.89 27.83 -0.36
C PRO A 4 -0.37 27.79 -0.11
N GLN A 5 0.26 26.62 -0.22
CA GLN A 5 1.72 26.47 -0.04
C GLN A 5 2.51 27.09 -1.21
N PHE A 6 1.89 27.22 -2.40
CA PHE A 6 2.50 27.90 -3.53
C PHE A 6 2.58 29.42 -3.33
N GLU A 7 1.56 29.98 -2.68
CA GLU A 7 1.39 31.40 -2.42
C GLU A 7 2.22 31.90 -1.24
N ALA A 8 2.56 31.00 -0.29
CA ALA A 8 3.39 31.33 0.85
C ALA A 8 4.90 31.41 0.49
N PRO A 9 5.66 32.34 1.11
CA PRO A 9 7.12 32.31 1.05
C PRO A 9 7.67 30.99 1.61
N ARG A 10 8.67 30.41 0.95
CA ARG A 10 9.28 29.12 1.33
C ARG A 10 10.75 29.31 1.71
N PRO A 11 11.06 29.86 2.90
CA PRO A 11 12.44 29.91 3.37
C PRO A 11 12.97 28.48 3.57
N PHE A 12 14.28 28.30 3.36
CA PHE A 12 14.91 27.01 3.57
C PHE A 12 14.85 26.63 5.06
N ASP A 13 14.30 25.45 5.35
CA ASP A 13 14.22 24.87 6.68
C ASP A 13 15.14 23.64 6.74
N GLU A 14 16.24 23.77 7.46
CA GLU A 14 17.24 22.72 7.59
C GLU A 14 16.67 21.45 8.25
N GLY A 15 15.74 21.59 9.21
CA GLY A 15 15.08 20.46 9.86
C GLY A 15 14.22 19.66 8.89
N LYS A 16 13.40 20.35 8.10
CA LYS A 16 12.60 19.74 7.02
C LYS A 16 13.49 19.10 5.96
N ALA A 17 14.59 19.75 5.59
CA ALA A 17 15.52 19.23 4.61
C ALA A 17 16.20 17.93 5.08
N ARG A 18 16.68 17.90 6.33
CA ARG A 18 17.28 16.71 6.93
C ARG A 18 16.29 15.55 7.04
N ASP A 19 15.05 15.80 7.48
CA ASP A 19 14.01 14.77 7.57
C ASP A 19 13.56 14.28 6.19
N GLY A 20 13.43 15.20 5.22
CA GLY A 20 13.15 14.90 3.81
C GLY A 20 14.21 13.98 3.20
N ALA A 21 15.50 14.28 3.40
CA ALA A 21 16.59 13.42 2.94
C ALA A 21 16.58 12.03 3.58
N ARG A 22 16.25 11.93 4.88
CA ARG A 22 16.07 10.63 5.57
C ARG A 22 14.91 9.84 4.99
N GLN A 23 13.79 10.49 4.68
CA GLN A 23 12.64 9.83 4.04
C GLN A 23 12.98 9.37 2.62
N MET A 24 13.70 10.19 1.84
CA MET A 24 14.19 9.79 0.52
C MET A 24 15.10 8.57 0.57
N LEU A 25 16.04 8.53 1.52
CA LEU A 25 16.93 7.38 1.69
C LEU A 25 16.14 6.10 1.98
N TRP A 26 15.11 6.18 2.84
CA TRP A 26 14.24 5.03 3.08
C TRP A 26 13.41 4.65 1.85
N GLY A 27 12.93 5.63 1.09
CA GLY A 27 12.23 5.39 -0.17
C GLY A 27 13.10 4.68 -1.20
N LEU A 28 14.38 5.07 -1.30
CA LEU A 28 15.38 4.39 -2.14
C LEU A 28 15.63 2.95 -1.69
N VAL A 29 15.71 2.69 -0.38
CA VAL A 29 15.81 1.32 0.14
C VAL A 29 14.62 0.48 -0.32
N LYS A 30 13.39 0.94 -0.12
CA LYS A 30 12.19 0.19 -0.53
C LYS A 30 12.13 -0.06 -2.04
N LYS A 31 12.45 0.94 -2.86
CA LYS A 31 12.39 0.85 -4.32
C LYS A 31 13.56 0.03 -4.88
N VAL A 32 14.78 0.47 -4.63
CA VAL A 32 15.99 -0.04 -5.31
C VAL A 32 16.52 -1.31 -4.63
N LEU A 33 16.57 -1.33 -3.30
CA LEU A 33 17.11 -2.49 -2.58
C LEU A 33 16.08 -3.62 -2.45
N ILE A 34 14.81 -3.30 -2.21
CA ILE A 34 13.76 -4.31 -2.04
C ILE A 34 13.05 -4.60 -3.36
N ALA A 35 12.21 -3.69 -3.86
CA ALA A 35 11.31 -3.99 -4.98
C ALA A 35 12.06 -4.42 -6.27
N ASP A 36 13.11 -3.69 -6.66
CA ASP A 36 13.88 -4.02 -7.87
C ASP A 36 14.64 -5.35 -7.75
N ASN A 37 15.00 -5.78 -6.54
CA ASN A 37 15.61 -7.09 -6.30
C ASN A 37 14.57 -8.23 -6.27
N LEU A 38 13.32 -7.95 -5.88
CA LEU A 38 12.22 -8.94 -5.94
C LEU A 38 11.68 -9.14 -7.36
N ALA A 39 11.71 -8.09 -8.17
CA ALA A 39 11.11 -8.07 -9.50
C ALA A 39 11.49 -9.25 -10.42
N PRO A 40 12.75 -9.72 -10.56
CA PRO A 40 13.07 -10.82 -11.48
C PRO A 40 12.42 -12.13 -11.05
N VAL A 41 12.37 -12.36 -9.74
CA VAL A 41 11.81 -13.59 -9.16
C VAL A 41 10.30 -13.59 -9.38
N VAL A 42 9.65 -12.46 -9.11
CA VAL A 42 8.21 -12.31 -9.37
C VAL A 42 7.89 -12.46 -10.85
N GLU A 43 8.67 -11.81 -11.73
CA GLU A 43 8.48 -11.88 -13.18
C GLU A 43 8.56 -13.32 -13.69
N ALA A 44 9.60 -14.05 -13.27
CA ALA A 44 9.80 -15.44 -13.67
C ALA A 44 8.64 -16.35 -13.25
N ILE A 45 8.02 -16.09 -12.09
CA ILE A 45 6.90 -16.88 -11.57
C ILE A 45 5.60 -16.55 -12.31
N PHE A 46 5.30 -15.26 -12.53
CA PHE A 46 4.05 -14.84 -13.15
C PHE A 46 4.01 -15.03 -14.68
N HIS A 47 5.15 -15.07 -15.37
CA HIS A 47 5.19 -15.35 -16.81
C HIS A 47 4.95 -16.82 -17.19
N ARG A 48 5.00 -17.75 -16.22
CA ARG A 48 4.80 -19.18 -16.47
C ARG A 48 3.85 -19.81 -15.44
N PRO A 49 2.59 -19.34 -15.35
CA PRO A 49 1.65 -19.78 -14.32
C PRO A 49 1.36 -21.29 -14.40
N ASP A 50 1.40 -21.89 -15.59
CA ASP A 50 1.15 -23.33 -15.80
C ASP A 50 2.32 -24.24 -15.39
N ALA A 51 3.50 -23.66 -15.13
CA ALA A 51 4.73 -24.42 -14.89
C ALA A 51 5.27 -24.26 -13.46
N VAL A 52 4.53 -23.59 -12.57
CA VAL A 52 4.90 -23.41 -11.16
C VAL A 52 4.07 -24.31 -10.27
N ASP A 53 4.71 -24.86 -9.23
CA ASP A 53 4.02 -25.60 -8.17
C ASP A 53 3.35 -24.67 -7.15
N GLY A 54 2.53 -25.24 -6.27
CA GLY A 54 1.77 -24.48 -5.26
C GLY A 54 2.62 -23.64 -4.32
N PRO A 55 3.71 -24.18 -3.71
CA PRO A 55 4.60 -23.37 -2.89
C PRO A 55 5.24 -22.20 -3.66
N THR A 56 5.68 -22.42 -4.90
CA THR A 56 6.24 -21.36 -5.76
C THR A 56 5.21 -20.29 -6.06
N ALA A 57 3.98 -20.67 -6.40
CA ALA A 57 2.87 -19.74 -6.63
C ALA A 57 2.56 -18.91 -5.37
N LEU A 58 2.50 -19.55 -4.19
CA LEU A 58 2.23 -18.86 -2.92
C LEU A 58 3.33 -17.84 -2.59
N LEU A 59 4.59 -18.23 -2.75
CA LEU A 59 5.73 -17.33 -2.57
C LEU A 59 5.70 -16.21 -3.60
N GLY A 60 5.43 -16.50 -4.87
CA GLY A 60 5.30 -15.49 -5.93
C GLY A 60 4.25 -14.43 -5.60
N ALA A 61 3.06 -14.82 -5.15
CA ALA A 61 2.02 -13.89 -4.74
C ALA A 61 2.45 -13.02 -3.54
N GLY A 62 3.10 -13.61 -2.53
CA GLY A 62 3.62 -12.89 -1.37
C GLY A 62 4.75 -11.92 -1.72
N LEU A 63 5.69 -12.35 -2.56
CA LEU A 63 6.81 -11.53 -3.03
C LEU A 63 6.29 -10.37 -3.90
N PHE A 64 5.31 -10.61 -4.77
CA PHE A 64 4.69 -9.55 -5.56
C PHE A 64 4.03 -8.50 -4.65
N PHE A 65 3.34 -8.92 -3.59
CA PHE A 65 2.72 -7.98 -2.65
C PHE A 65 3.76 -7.07 -1.98
N VAL A 66 4.93 -7.61 -1.59
CA VAL A 66 6.02 -6.80 -1.05
C VAL A 66 6.68 -5.94 -2.14
N GLN A 67 6.85 -6.47 -3.35
CA GLN A 67 7.40 -5.74 -4.49
C GLN A 67 6.56 -4.50 -4.81
N ILE A 68 5.26 -4.65 -5.09
CA ILE A 68 4.38 -3.54 -5.45
C ILE A 68 4.28 -2.50 -4.32
N TYR A 69 4.31 -2.96 -3.06
CA TYR A 69 4.41 -2.05 -1.91
C TYR A 69 5.72 -1.27 -1.91
N GLY A 70 6.86 -1.95 -2.00
CA GLY A 70 8.19 -1.34 -1.95
C GLY A 70 8.41 -0.37 -3.11
N ASP A 71 7.92 -0.72 -4.29
CA ASP A 71 7.98 0.09 -5.49
C ASP A 71 7.24 1.42 -5.31
N PHE A 72 5.96 1.33 -4.92
CA PHE A 72 5.08 2.49 -4.91
C PHE A 72 5.23 3.34 -3.64
N SER A 73 5.39 2.67 -2.49
CA SER A 73 5.68 3.35 -1.24
C SER A 73 7.09 3.93 -1.24
N GLY A 74 8.05 3.31 -1.94
CA GLY A 74 9.40 3.83 -2.13
C GLY A 74 9.40 5.13 -2.94
N TYR A 75 8.80 5.12 -4.12
CA TYR A 75 8.63 6.32 -4.94
C TYR A 75 7.88 7.45 -4.19
N SER A 76 6.81 7.11 -3.48
CA SER A 76 6.04 8.09 -2.70
C SER A 76 6.90 8.76 -1.62
N ASP A 77 7.73 8.00 -0.91
CA ASP A 77 8.65 8.55 0.10
C ASP A 77 9.72 9.45 -0.51
N ILE A 78 10.26 9.09 -1.68
CA ILE A 78 11.20 9.93 -2.42
C ILE A 78 10.52 11.25 -2.82
N ALA A 79 9.29 11.19 -3.34
CA ALA A 79 8.53 12.38 -3.73
C ALA A 79 8.21 13.30 -2.54
N ILE A 80 7.75 12.73 -1.41
CA ILE A 80 7.45 13.50 -0.19
C ILE A 80 8.73 14.13 0.37
N GLY A 81 9.82 13.38 0.45
CA GLY A 81 11.08 13.92 0.94
C GLY A 81 11.68 14.99 0.03
N SER A 82 11.56 14.83 -1.29
CA SER A 82 11.99 15.86 -2.26
C SER A 82 11.15 17.13 -2.14
N ALA A 83 9.84 17.00 -1.92
CA ALA A 83 8.96 18.14 -1.69
C ALA A 83 9.34 18.91 -0.42
N ARG A 84 9.73 18.22 0.66
CA ARG A 84 10.19 18.86 1.90
C ARG A 84 11.47 19.67 1.71
N LEU A 85 12.40 19.21 0.87
CA LEU A 85 13.61 19.99 0.50
C LEU A 85 13.23 21.31 -0.18
N LEU A 86 12.12 21.33 -0.91
CA LEU A 86 11.57 22.50 -1.61
C LEU A 86 10.59 23.31 -0.75
N GLY A 87 10.41 22.95 0.54
CA GLY A 87 9.51 23.64 1.46
C GLY A 87 8.03 23.27 1.31
N PHE A 88 7.70 22.19 0.61
CA PHE A 88 6.33 21.68 0.47
C PHE A 88 6.06 20.49 1.38
N ASP A 89 4.86 20.48 1.97
CA ASP A 89 4.34 19.38 2.78
C ASP A 89 3.31 18.59 1.96
N LEU A 90 3.74 17.46 1.39
CA LEU A 90 2.86 16.53 0.67
C LEU A 90 2.24 15.50 1.62
N SER A 91 1.06 15.01 1.24
CA SER A 91 0.35 13.95 1.96
C SER A 91 1.06 12.61 1.87
N GLN A 92 1.05 11.85 2.97
CA GLN A 92 1.49 10.45 2.99
C GLN A 92 0.57 9.58 2.12
N ASN A 93 1.17 8.67 1.35
CA ASN A 93 0.40 7.77 0.48
C ASN A 93 0.28 6.34 1.03
N PHE A 94 1.18 5.93 1.93
CA PHE A 94 1.19 4.60 2.53
C PHE A 94 1.50 4.68 4.02
N ALA A 95 0.71 4.00 4.85
CA ALA A 95 0.85 4.01 6.31
C ALA A 95 0.86 2.59 6.88
N LEU A 96 1.96 1.86 6.64
CA LEU A 96 2.21 0.51 7.17
C LEU A 96 1.02 -0.46 6.92
N PRO A 97 0.65 -0.68 5.64
CA PRO A 97 -0.56 -1.42 5.28
C PRO A 97 -0.50 -2.90 5.67
N PHE A 98 0.70 -3.51 5.74
CA PHE A 98 0.87 -4.89 6.22
C PHE A 98 0.40 -5.11 7.65
N PHE A 99 0.26 -4.06 8.46
CA PHE A 99 -0.17 -4.15 9.85
C PHE A 99 -1.67 -3.84 10.04
N SER A 100 -2.45 -3.90 8.97
CA SER A 100 -3.90 -3.67 8.99
C SER A 100 -4.64 -4.89 9.51
N ARG A 101 -5.61 -4.71 10.40
CA ARG A 101 -6.36 -5.77 11.07
C ARG A 101 -7.61 -6.21 10.31
N ASP A 102 -8.04 -5.40 9.34
CA ASP A 102 -9.13 -5.69 8.42
C ASP A 102 -8.93 -4.93 7.09
N CYS A 103 -9.69 -5.31 6.05
CA CYS A 103 -9.59 -4.72 4.73
C CYS A 103 -9.98 -3.22 4.69
N THR A 104 -10.84 -2.74 5.61
CA THR A 104 -11.18 -1.32 5.68
C THR A 104 -10.00 -0.51 6.20
N GLU A 105 -9.30 -1.03 7.21
CA GLU A 105 -8.05 -0.46 7.70
C GLU A 105 -6.95 -0.49 6.62
N PHE A 106 -6.84 -1.59 5.86
CA PHE A 106 -5.88 -1.72 4.77
C PHE A 106 -6.04 -0.63 3.72
N TRP A 107 -7.24 -0.45 3.18
CA TRP A 107 -7.51 0.55 2.14
C TRP A 107 -7.41 1.99 2.66
N ARG A 108 -7.48 2.21 3.98
CA ARG A 108 -7.16 3.51 4.58
C ARG A 108 -5.65 3.76 4.73
N ARG A 109 -4.82 2.72 4.59
CA ARG A 109 -3.35 2.76 4.73
C ARG A 109 -2.62 2.54 3.41
N TRP A 110 -3.32 2.11 2.36
CA TRP A 110 -2.79 1.86 1.03
C TRP A 110 -3.29 2.91 0.04
N HIS A 111 -2.37 3.52 -0.72
CA HIS A 111 -2.68 4.51 -1.76
C HIS A 111 -3.67 5.60 -1.27
N ILE A 112 -3.37 6.18 -0.10
CA ILE A 112 -4.24 7.05 0.68
C ILE A 112 -4.75 8.24 -0.12
N THR A 113 -3.91 8.84 -0.97
CA THR A 113 -4.29 10.02 -1.74
C THR A 113 -5.33 9.69 -2.81
N LEU A 114 -5.16 8.57 -3.55
CA LEU A 114 -6.14 8.07 -4.50
C LEU A 114 -7.44 7.67 -3.80
N ASN A 115 -7.37 6.92 -2.70
CA ASN A 115 -8.57 6.52 -1.97
C ASN A 115 -9.32 7.69 -1.37
N THR A 116 -8.60 8.72 -0.91
CA THR A 116 -9.21 9.99 -0.50
C THR A 116 -9.90 10.66 -1.68
N TRP A 117 -9.27 10.69 -2.86
CA TRP A 117 -9.85 11.26 -4.06
C TRP A 117 -11.10 10.49 -4.52
N LEU A 118 -11.05 9.15 -4.61
CA LEU A 118 -12.18 8.31 -4.97
C LEU A 118 -13.33 8.45 -3.97
N ARG A 119 -13.02 8.41 -2.67
CA ARG A 119 -14.01 8.63 -1.61
C ARG A 119 -14.67 9.99 -1.80
N ASP A 120 -13.87 11.04 -1.88
CA ASP A 120 -14.38 12.37 -2.00
C ASP A 120 -15.14 12.49 -3.31
N TYR A 121 -14.48 12.47 -4.46
CA TYR A 121 -15.05 12.85 -5.76
C TYR A 121 -16.05 11.85 -6.35
N VAL A 122 -15.92 10.56 -6.07
CA VAL A 122 -16.82 9.53 -6.63
C VAL A 122 -17.82 9.06 -5.59
N PHE A 123 -17.37 8.45 -4.49
CA PHE A 123 -18.25 7.83 -3.50
C PHE A 123 -19.22 8.82 -2.86
N LEU A 124 -18.74 9.94 -2.30
CA LEU A 124 -19.63 10.92 -1.66
C LEU A 124 -20.55 11.62 -2.67
N THR A 125 -20.17 11.68 -3.94
CA THR A 125 -21.06 12.17 -5.02
C THR A 125 -22.20 11.20 -5.27
N LEU A 126 -21.94 9.90 -5.33
CA LEU A 126 -22.97 8.85 -5.46
C LEU A 126 -23.88 8.77 -4.23
N GLU A 127 -23.30 8.98 -3.05
CA GLU A 127 -24.00 8.85 -1.76
C GLU A 127 -24.95 10.01 -1.48
N MET A 128 -24.52 11.25 -1.75
CA MET A 128 -25.26 12.46 -1.36
C MET A 128 -25.80 13.28 -2.55
N GLY A 129 -25.32 13.02 -3.78
CA GLY A 129 -25.61 13.83 -4.96
C GLY A 129 -24.83 15.16 -4.97
N THR A 130 -24.53 15.67 -6.18
CA THR A 130 -23.70 16.88 -6.40
C THR A 130 -24.22 18.13 -5.68
N ARG A 131 -25.56 18.36 -5.67
CA ARG A 131 -26.20 19.52 -5.04
C ARG A 131 -26.07 19.57 -3.52
N ARG A 132 -26.15 18.43 -2.82
CA ARG A 132 -26.09 18.38 -1.34
C ARG A 132 -24.67 18.41 -0.81
N ARG A 133 -23.70 17.95 -1.62
CA ARG A 133 -22.28 18.00 -1.28
C ARG A 133 -21.74 19.43 -1.18
N HIS A 134 -22.13 20.32 -2.10
CA HIS A 134 -21.77 21.74 -2.03
C HIS A 134 -22.36 22.43 -0.79
N LEU A 135 -23.58 22.04 -0.39
CA LEU A 135 -24.26 22.57 0.80
C LEU A 135 -23.59 22.07 2.10
N ALA A 136 -23.20 20.79 2.16
CA ALA A 136 -22.51 20.22 3.32
C ALA A 136 -21.09 20.79 3.52
N ARG A 137 -20.38 21.12 2.44
CA ARG A 137 -19.03 21.74 2.50
C ARG A 137 -19.04 23.23 2.86
N ARG A 138 -20.18 23.94 2.74
CA ARG A 138 -20.27 25.42 2.86
C ARG A 138 -20.59 25.98 4.24
N ARG A 139 -20.62 25.17 5.31
CA ARG A 139 -21.10 25.51 6.67
C ARG A 139 -22.61 25.76 6.76
N ALA A 140 -23.15 25.28 7.89
CA ALA A 140 -24.47 25.54 8.46
C ALA A 140 -25.66 25.33 7.52
N LEU A 141 -26.11 24.08 7.40
CA LEU A 141 -27.57 23.92 7.29
C LEU A 141 -28.20 24.67 8.48
N PRO A 142 -29.28 25.45 8.25
CA PRO A 142 -30.07 25.99 9.36
C PRO A 142 -30.38 24.85 10.35
N PRO A 143 -30.30 25.08 11.67
CA PRO A 143 -30.51 24.03 12.67
C PRO A 143 -31.84 23.28 12.48
N ASP A 144 -32.81 23.93 11.84
CA ASP A 144 -34.18 23.44 11.64
C ASP A 144 -34.35 22.59 10.37
N ARG A 145 -33.32 22.48 9.52
CA ARG A 145 -33.39 21.62 8.33
C ARG A 145 -32.94 20.21 8.68
N PRO A 146 -33.76 19.17 8.36
CA PRO A 146 -33.32 17.81 8.51
C PRO A 146 -32.04 17.61 7.69
N GLY A 147 -30.99 17.12 8.35
CA GLY A 147 -29.72 16.79 7.73
C GLY A 147 -29.92 15.82 6.55
N PRO A 148 -28.92 15.70 5.65
CA PRO A 148 -29.01 14.74 4.57
C PRO A 148 -29.31 13.35 5.13
N ARG A 149 -30.42 12.73 4.67
CA ARG A 149 -30.80 11.37 5.08
C ARG A 149 -29.65 10.43 4.80
N THR A 150 -29.20 9.73 5.84
CA THR A 150 -28.23 8.65 5.71
C THR A 150 -28.83 7.57 4.81
N PRO A 151 -28.19 7.23 3.69
CA PRO A 151 -28.70 6.18 2.81
C PRO A 151 -28.71 4.81 3.51
N PRO A 152 -29.54 3.88 3.02
CA PRO A 152 -29.57 2.52 3.55
C PRO A 152 -28.23 1.82 3.31
N ALA A 153 -27.82 0.95 4.22
CA ALA A 153 -26.49 0.34 4.21
C ALA A 153 -26.17 -0.45 2.93
N TRP A 154 -27.18 -1.07 2.31
CA TRP A 154 -27.02 -1.77 1.03
C TRP A 154 -26.61 -0.83 -0.11
N ARG A 155 -27.07 0.44 -0.08
CA ARG A 155 -26.72 1.43 -1.09
C ARG A 155 -25.27 1.89 -0.93
N SER A 156 -24.82 2.10 0.30
CA SER A 156 -23.41 2.39 0.60
C SER A 156 -22.51 1.22 0.16
N ALA A 157 -22.93 -0.02 0.40
CA ALA A 157 -22.21 -1.21 -0.07
C ALA A 157 -22.15 -1.30 -1.61
N ALA A 158 -23.26 -1.05 -2.31
CA ALA A 158 -23.29 -1.02 -3.77
C ALA A 158 -22.42 0.11 -4.35
N ASN A 159 -22.45 1.30 -3.74
CA ASN A 159 -21.60 2.42 -4.13
C ASN A 159 -20.11 2.11 -3.90
N LEU A 160 -19.75 1.42 -2.81
CA LEU A 160 -18.37 0.97 -2.58
C LEU A 160 -17.90 -0.02 -3.64
N LEU A 161 -18.73 -1.03 -3.97
CA LEU A 161 -18.43 -1.96 -5.05
C LEU A 161 -18.18 -1.23 -6.37
N LEU A 162 -19.07 -0.31 -6.74
CA LEU A 162 -18.92 0.48 -7.96
C LEU A 162 -17.62 1.31 -7.95
N VAL A 163 -17.32 2.01 -6.85
CA VAL A 163 -16.11 2.84 -6.74
C VAL A 163 -14.84 2.01 -6.87
N PHE A 164 -14.80 0.84 -6.24
CA PHE A 164 -13.63 -0.05 -6.33
C PHE A 164 -13.50 -0.70 -7.72
N THR A 165 -14.60 -1.08 -8.37
CA THR A 165 -14.57 -1.54 -9.77
C THR A 165 -14.09 -0.44 -10.71
N LEU A 166 -14.54 0.80 -10.53
CA LEU A 166 -14.04 1.96 -11.28
C LEU A 166 -12.57 2.25 -10.99
N SER A 167 -12.10 2.01 -9.77
CA SER A 167 -10.68 2.08 -9.43
C SER A 167 -9.87 1.02 -10.17
N GLY A 168 -10.41 -0.19 -10.35
CA GLY A 168 -9.81 -1.21 -11.21
C GLY A 168 -9.65 -0.72 -12.64
N LEU A 169 -10.73 -0.18 -13.24
CA LEU A 169 -10.68 0.41 -14.58
C LEU A 169 -9.68 1.57 -14.72
N TRP A 170 -9.45 2.34 -13.65
CA TRP A 170 -8.44 3.40 -13.64
C TRP A 170 -7.00 2.84 -13.75
N HIS A 171 -6.76 1.63 -13.25
CA HIS A 171 -5.45 0.98 -13.36
C HIS A 171 -5.18 0.36 -14.73
N GLY A 172 -6.23 -0.11 -15.43
CA GLY A 172 -6.10 -0.64 -16.78
C GLY A 172 -7.43 -1.15 -17.34
N ALA A 173 -7.48 -1.33 -18.66
CA ALA A 173 -8.69 -1.77 -19.37
C ALA A 173 -8.89 -3.30 -19.37
N ALA A 174 -7.89 -4.08 -18.93
CA ALA A 174 -7.98 -5.53 -18.85
C ALA A 174 -9.02 -5.98 -17.80
N TRP A 175 -9.71 -7.09 -18.08
CA TRP A 175 -10.72 -7.66 -17.18
C TRP A 175 -10.15 -8.05 -15.81
N THR A 176 -8.86 -8.39 -15.77
CA THR A 176 -8.11 -8.70 -14.56
C THR A 176 -8.16 -7.54 -13.54
N PHE A 177 -7.98 -6.30 -13.97
CA PHE A 177 -8.11 -5.11 -13.12
C PHE A 177 -9.54 -4.84 -12.67
N VAL A 178 -10.53 -5.01 -13.55
CA VAL A 178 -11.96 -4.85 -13.22
C VAL A 178 -12.35 -5.82 -12.11
N PHE A 179 -11.94 -7.09 -12.25
CA PHE A 179 -12.21 -8.12 -11.27
C PHE A 179 -11.45 -7.90 -9.96
N TRP A 180 -10.18 -7.51 -10.03
CA TRP A 180 -9.40 -7.10 -8.86
C TRP A 180 -10.10 -5.98 -8.06
N GLY A 181 -10.59 -4.96 -8.77
CA GLY A 181 -11.33 -3.85 -8.17
C GLY A 181 -12.61 -4.35 -7.52
N PHE A 182 -13.44 -5.08 -8.25
CA PHE A 182 -14.68 -5.66 -7.73
C PHE A 182 -14.45 -6.52 -6.47
N LEU A 183 -13.44 -7.41 -6.49
CA LEU A 183 -13.09 -8.29 -5.39
C LEU A 183 -12.69 -7.50 -4.14
N ASN A 184 -11.89 -6.45 -4.30
CA ASN A 184 -11.51 -5.58 -3.19
C ASN A 184 -12.67 -4.73 -2.64
N GLY A 185 -13.59 -4.31 -3.52
CA GLY A 185 -14.86 -3.72 -3.09
C GLY A 185 -15.70 -4.70 -2.27
N LEU A 186 -15.72 -5.98 -2.66
CA LEU A 186 -16.46 -7.04 -1.96
C LEU A 186 -15.93 -7.26 -0.53
N PHE A 187 -14.61 -7.17 -0.33
CA PHE A 187 -14.01 -7.26 1.00
C PHE A 187 -14.47 -6.15 1.97
N LEU A 188 -14.96 -5.02 1.46
CA LEU A 188 -15.46 -3.89 2.26
C LEU A 188 -16.96 -3.95 2.53
N VAL A 189 -17.72 -4.75 1.79
CA VAL A 189 -19.18 -4.88 1.94
C VAL A 189 -19.61 -5.25 3.36
N PRO A 190 -18.98 -6.22 4.05
CA PRO A 190 -19.37 -6.56 5.42
C PRO A 190 -19.27 -5.37 6.38
N ALA A 191 -18.20 -4.59 6.28
CA ALA A 191 -18.00 -3.39 7.11
C ALA A 191 -19.03 -2.30 6.77
N ALA A 192 -19.34 -2.12 5.49
CA ALA A 192 -20.34 -1.16 5.02
C ALA A 192 -21.77 -1.50 5.51
N LEU A 193 -22.16 -2.78 5.41
CA LEU A 193 -23.46 -3.27 5.86
C LEU A 193 -23.61 -3.15 7.38
N ARG A 194 -22.56 -3.44 8.13
CA ARG A 194 -22.52 -3.30 9.60
C ARG A 194 -22.30 -1.86 10.07
N ARG A 195 -22.00 -0.93 9.15
CA ARG A 195 -21.64 0.47 9.42
C ARG A 195 -20.47 0.61 10.42
N THR A 196 -19.49 -0.28 10.29
CA THR A 196 -18.26 -0.24 11.09
C THR A 196 -17.15 0.47 10.32
N ALA A 197 -16.36 1.30 11.00
CA ALA A 197 -15.22 2.01 10.39
C ALA A 197 -13.97 1.11 10.18
N GLY A 198 -14.09 -0.20 10.43
CA GLY A 198 -12.94 -1.09 10.64
C GLY A 198 -12.19 -0.74 11.92
N ALA A 199 -11.05 -1.39 12.12
CA ALA A 199 -10.16 -1.13 13.24
C ALA A 199 -9.53 0.27 13.08
N THR A 200 -9.45 1.01 14.18
CA THR A 200 -8.89 2.37 14.23
C THR A 200 -7.78 2.44 15.29
N GLY A 201 -6.99 3.51 15.25
CA GLY A 201 -5.89 3.73 16.20
C GLY A 201 -4.62 2.90 15.94
N PRO A 202 -3.60 3.05 16.81
CA PRO A 202 -2.32 2.37 16.67
C PRO A 202 -2.43 0.86 16.85
N ILE A 203 -1.57 0.12 16.15
CA ILE A 203 -1.42 -1.33 16.27
C ILE A 203 -0.46 -1.65 17.44
N ALA A 204 -0.85 -2.60 18.31
CA ALA A 204 -0.03 -3.00 19.46
C ALA A 204 0.50 -1.81 20.30
N PRO A 205 -0.37 -0.90 20.80
CA PRO A 205 0.08 0.28 21.54
C PRO A 205 0.83 -0.14 22.81
N GLY A 206 2.05 0.37 22.98
CA GLY A 206 2.91 0.07 24.14
C GLY A 206 3.37 -1.39 24.24
N ARG A 207 3.09 -2.24 23.25
CA ARG A 207 3.43 -3.67 23.25
C ARG A 207 4.44 -3.97 22.15
N TRP A 208 5.32 -4.92 22.39
CA TRP A 208 6.29 -5.36 21.39
C TRP A 208 5.66 -6.25 20.31
N LEU A 209 4.62 -7.01 20.67
CA LEU A 209 3.93 -7.96 19.82
C LEU A 209 2.42 -7.65 19.71
N PRO A 210 1.79 -7.96 18.57
CA PRO A 210 0.34 -7.89 18.45
C PRO A 210 -0.33 -8.91 19.37
N SER A 211 -1.56 -8.62 19.78
CA SER A 211 -2.42 -9.63 20.41
C SER A 211 -2.81 -10.70 19.39
N LEU A 212 -3.26 -11.86 19.86
CA LEU A 212 -3.71 -12.93 18.97
C LEU A 212 -4.83 -12.48 18.02
N GLY A 213 -5.74 -11.62 18.50
CA GLY A 213 -6.81 -11.05 17.67
C GLY A 213 -6.29 -10.11 16.57
N GLU A 214 -5.32 -9.26 16.91
CA GLU A 214 -4.65 -8.36 15.95
C GLU A 214 -3.86 -9.17 14.92
N LEU A 215 -3.08 -10.15 15.37
CA LEU A 215 -2.29 -11.03 14.49
C LEU A 215 -3.19 -11.78 13.52
N ARG A 216 -4.30 -12.35 14.00
CA ARG A 216 -5.29 -13.03 13.14
C ARG A 216 -5.85 -12.05 12.10
N GLY A 217 -6.24 -10.84 12.52
CA GLY A 217 -6.74 -9.81 11.61
C GLY A 217 -5.72 -9.44 10.54
N MET A 218 -4.45 -9.25 10.93
CA MET A 218 -3.34 -8.97 10.03
C MET A 218 -3.14 -10.09 9.02
N VAL A 219 -3.04 -11.34 9.47
CA VAL A 219 -2.84 -12.50 8.58
C VAL A 219 -4.00 -12.63 7.61
N THR A 220 -5.25 -12.60 8.08
CA THR A 220 -6.43 -12.71 7.21
C THR A 220 -6.50 -11.57 6.19
N THR A 221 -6.23 -10.34 6.61
CA THR A 221 -6.25 -9.17 5.71
C THR A 221 -5.18 -9.29 4.63
N ASN A 222 -3.94 -9.60 5.01
CA ASN A 222 -2.85 -9.73 4.05
C ASN A 222 -3.04 -10.90 3.09
N LEU A 223 -3.62 -12.02 3.54
CA LEU A 223 -3.96 -13.13 2.65
C LEU A 223 -5.03 -12.73 1.63
N LEU A 224 -6.13 -12.08 2.06
CA LEU A 224 -7.18 -11.64 1.14
C LEU A 224 -6.66 -10.65 0.09
N ILE A 225 -5.89 -9.65 0.53
CA ILE A 225 -5.30 -8.66 -0.37
C ILE A 225 -4.26 -9.31 -1.29
N GLY A 226 -3.33 -10.11 -0.74
CA GLY A 226 -2.27 -10.78 -1.49
C GLY A 226 -2.82 -11.72 -2.56
N LEU A 227 -3.88 -12.47 -2.26
CA LEU A 227 -4.57 -13.29 -3.25
C LEU A 227 -5.28 -12.43 -4.31
N SER A 228 -5.90 -11.30 -3.92
CA SER A 228 -6.50 -10.40 -4.91
C SER A 228 -5.44 -9.88 -5.89
N LEU A 229 -4.21 -9.61 -5.42
CA LEU A 229 -3.13 -9.07 -6.24
C LEU A 229 -2.65 -10.02 -7.35
N ILE A 230 -2.99 -11.31 -7.29
CA ILE A 230 -2.77 -12.24 -8.43
C ILE A 230 -3.51 -11.73 -9.67
N PHE A 231 -4.76 -11.30 -9.53
CA PHE A 231 -5.50 -10.68 -10.63
C PHE A 231 -4.89 -9.34 -11.05
N PHE A 232 -4.29 -8.59 -10.12
CA PHE A 232 -3.64 -7.34 -10.49
C PHE A 232 -2.36 -7.56 -11.33
N ARG A 233 -1.66 -8.67 -11.11
CA ARG A 233 -0.39 -8.97 -11.77
C ARG A 233 -0.52 -9.81 -13.04
N ALA A 234 -1.49 -10.70 -13.10
CA ALA A 234 -1.62 -11.64 -14.22
C ALA A 234 -1.91 -10.93 -15.55
N ASP A 235 -1.29 -11.43 -16.62
CA ASP A 235 -1.42 -10.87 -17.97
C ASP A 235 -2.83 -11.09 -18.55
N SER A 236 -3.52 -12.15 -18.11
CA SER A 236 -4.89 -12.46 -18.49
C SER A 236 -5.70 -13.10 -17.36
N MET A 237 -7.03 -13.17 -17.54
CA MET A 237 -7.89 -13.92 -16.63
C MET A 237 -7.56 -15.41 -16.61
N GLY A 238 -7.15 -15.97 -17.77
CA GLY A 238 -6.72 -17.37 -17.86
C GLY A 238 -5.50 -17.62 -16.99
N ASP A 239 -4.50 -16.75 -17.09
CA ASP A 239 -3.26 -16.84 -16.29
C ASP A 239 -3.55 -16.68 -14.80
N ALA A 240 -4.45 -15.77 -14.41
CA ALA A 240 -4.85 -15.61 -13.02
C ALA A 240 -5.47 -16.91 -12.47
N PHE A 241 -6.41 -17.52 -13.20
CA PHE A 241 -7.04 -18.77 -12.76
C PHE A 241 -6.07 -19.97 -12.79
N ALA A 242 -5.16 -20.03 -13.77
CA ALA A 242 -4.09 -21.00 -13.79
C ALA A 242 -3.20 -20.89 -12.54
N PHE A 243 -2.85 -19.66 -12.14
CA PHE A 243 -2.11 -19.38 -10.92
C PHE A 243 -2.85 -19.84 -9.65
N PHE A 244 -4.17 -19.62 -9.58
CA PHE A 244 -5.00 -20.18 -8.49
C PHE A 244 -5.06 -21.71 -8.52
N GLY A 245 -5.05 -22.34 -9.71
CA GLY A 245 -4.92 -23.78 -9.87
C GLY A 245 -3.58 -24.29 -9.33
N ALA A 246 -2.49 -23.61 -9.68
CA ALA A 246 -1.14 -23.93 -9.21
C ALA A 246 -1.06 -23.92 -7.68
N LEU A 247 -1.70 -22.97 -7.00
CA LEU A 247 -1.78 -22.91 -5.52
C LEU A 247 -2.36 -24.16 -4.84
N LEU A 248 -2.99 -25.08 -5.58
CA LEU A 248 -3.52 -26.35 -5.05
C LEU A 248 -2.61 -27.55 -5.35
N THR A 249 -1.54 -27.34 -6.12
CA THR A 249 -0.58 -28.37 -6.51
C THR A 249 0.57 -28.50 -5.51
N GLY A 250 1.34 -29.57 -5.61
CA GLY A 250 2.51 -29.83 -4.76
C GLY A 250 3.74 -30.17 -5.60
N PRO A 251 4.84 -30.61 -4.95
CA PRO A 251 4.91 -31.03 -3.55
C PRO A 251 5.09 -29.85 -2.57
N TRP A 252 4.32 -29.84 -1.49
CA TRP A 252 4.51 -28.88 -0.38
C TRP A 252 5.64 -29.29 0.56
N LEU A 253 5.84 -30.59 0.73
CA LEU A 253 6.91 -31.16 1.54
C LEU A 253 8.12 -31.42 0.66
N GLY A 254 9.31 -31.01 1.12
CA GLY A 254 10.53 -31.11 0.33
C GLY A 254 10.70 -30.02 -0.72
N PHE A 255 9.88 -28.97 -0.67
CA PHE A 255 10.02 -27.79 -1.53
C PHE A 255 11.39 -27.10 -1.31
N ASP A 256 12.09 -26.78 -2.40
CA ASP A 256 13.38 -26.11 -2.33
C ASP A 256 13.21 -24.61 -2.11
N LEU A 257 13.52 -24.17 -0.89
CA LEU A 257 13.50 -22.76 -0.50
C LEU A 257 14.75 -21.99 -0.90
N ALA A 258 15.82 -22.65 -1.37
CA ALA A 258 17.10 -22.01 -1.65
C ALA A 258 16.99 -20.79 -2.60
N PRO A 259 16.19 -20.82 -3.69
CA PRO A 259 16.02 -19.67 -4.58
C PRO A 259 15.31 -18.47 -3.92
N PHE A 260 14.63 -18.69 -2.79
CA PHE A 260 13.77 -17.72 -2.12
C PHE A 260 14.37 -17.17 -0.83
N VAL A 261 15.46 -17.74 -0.31
CA VAL A 261 16.08 -17.30 0.96
C VAL A 261 16.38 -15.80 0.95
N GLU A 262 17.01 -15.33 -0.11
CA GLU A 262 17.38 -13.93 -0.23
C GLU A 262 16.16 -12.99 -0.39
N PRO A 263 15.23 -13.23 -1.35
CA PRO A 263 13.98 -12.48 -1.43
C PRO A 263 13.21 -12.42 -0.10
N LEU A 264 13.11 -13.56 0.60
CA LEU A 264 12.43 -13.66 1.90
C LEU A 264 13.17 -12.88 2.99
N ALA A 265 14.51 -12.88 2.98
CA ALA A 265 15.31 -12.08 3.91
C ALA A 265 15.10 -10.58 3.69
N LEU A 266 15.03 -10.12 2.44
CA LEU A 266 14.72 -8.72 2.10
C LEU A 266 13.31 -8.33 2.58
N CYS A 267 12.31 -9.14 2.27
CA CYS A 267 10.93 -8.95 2.74
C CYS A 267 10.84 -8.92 4.27
N GLY A 268 11.43 -9.91 4.94
CA GLY A 268 11.45 -10.01 6.39
C GLY A 268 12.15 -8.80 7.03
N GLY A 269 13.30 -8.39 6.49
CA GLY A 269 14.03 -7.22 6.95
C GLY A 269 13.20 -5.93 6.86
N LEU A 270 12.53 -5.71 5.72
CA LEU A 270 11.61 -4.58 5.54
C LEU A 270 10.51 -4.57 6.61
N ILE A 271 9.79 -5.69 6.75
CA ILE A 271 8.67 -5.83 7.69
C ILE A 271 9.13 -5.64 9.14
N VAL A 272 10.28 -6.18 9.52
CA VAL A 272 10.84 -6.03 10.88
C VAL A 272 11.19 -4.56 11.15
N VAL A 273 11.88 -3.88 10.24
CA VAL A 273 12.25 -2.47 10.42
C VAL A 273 11.00 -1.60 10.55
N GLU A 274 10.01 -1.81 9.70
CA GLU A 274 8.74 -1.08 9.76
C GLU A 274 7.95 -1.37 11.04
N TRP A 275 7.94 -2.61 11.52
CA TRP A 275 7.30 -2.96 12.78
C TRP A 275 7.95 -2.28 13.99
N LEU A 276 9.29 -2.30 14.05
CA LEU A 276 10.07 -1.68 15.13
C LEU A 276 9.96 -0.15 15.12
N ARG A 277 9.67 0.45 13.97
CA ARG A 277 9.62 1.90 13.77
C ARG A 277 8.21 2.42 13.48
N ARG A 278 7.17 1.63 13.77
CA ARG A 278 5.78 1.92 13.40
C ARG A 278 5.19 3.19 14.02
N ASP A 279 5.73 3.65 15.14
CA ASP A 279 5.30 4.86 15.83
C ASP A 279 5.98 6.13 15.28
N ARG A 280 6.76 6.01 14.19
CA ARG A 280 7.45 7.12 13.53
C ARG A 280 6.86 7.37 12.14
N PRO A 281 6.93 8.62 11.63
CA PRO A 281 6.46 8.94 10.28
C PRO A 281 7.14 8.12 9.17
N HIS A 282 8.43 7.83 9.34
CA HIS A 282 9.21 6.89 8.53
C HIS A 282 10.33 6.27 9.38
N PRO A 283 10.92 5.12 8.97
CA PRO A 283 11.88 4.39 9.80
C PRO A 283 13.14 5.17 10.18
N LEU A 284 13.60 6.09 9.34
CA LEU A 284 14.79 6.91 9.61
C LEU A 284 14.48 8.24 10.34
N ALA A 285 13.25 8.46 10.80
CA ALA A 285 12.84 9.74 11.41
C ALA A 285 13.35 9.93 12.85
N GLY A 286 13.62 11.19 13.19
CA GLY A 286 14.00 11.66 14.53
C GLY A 286 15.46 11.38 14.93
N ASP A 287 15.87 11.96 16.06
CA ASP A 287 17.28 11.99 16.50
C ASP A 287 17.60 11.08 17.71
N GLY A 288 16.75 10.08 17.96
CA GLY A 288 16.90 9.16 19.09
C GLY A 288 18.10 8.20 18.98
N TRP A 289 18.89 8.27 17.91
CA TRP A 289 20.10 7.47 17.71
C TRP A 289 21.34 8.31 17.99
N SER A 290 22.36 7.68 18.58
CA SER A 290 23.68 8.32 18.71
C SER A 290 24.21 8.71 17.33
N VAL A 291 25.00 9.78 17.28
CA VAL A 291 25.53 10.34 16.01
C VAL A 291 26.29 9.27 15.22
N GLY A 292 27.14 8.49 15.89
CA GLY A 292 27.91 7.40 15.28
C GLY A 292 27.02 6.32 14.68
N LEU A 293 26.04 5.80 15.43
CA LEU A 293 25.12 4.78 14.94
C LEU A 293 24.33 5.26 13.72
N ARG A 294 23.88 6.52 13.77
CA ARG A 294 23.11 7.13 12.68
C ARG A 294 23.89 7.21 11.38
N TRP A 295 25.11 7.74 11.43
CA TRP A 295 25.97 7.80 10.24
C TRP A 295 26.38 6.42 9.76
N ALA A 296 26.69 5.49 10.67
CA ALA A 296 26.96 4.10 10.31
C ALA A 296 25.78 3.47 9.57
N THR A 297 24.54 3.69 10.04
CA THR A 297 23.33 3.22 9.34
C THR A 297 23.19 3.87 7.96
N TYR A 298 23.38 5.18 7.84
CA TYR A 298 23.27 5.86 6.54
C TYR A 298 24.32 5.35 5.55
N CYS A 299 25.58 5.24 5.96
CA CYS A 299 26.66 4.71 5.14
C CYS A 299 26.39 3.26 4.74
N ALA A 300 25.91 2.41 5.66
CA ALA A 300 25.59 1.01 5.36
C ALA A 300 24.44 0.90 4.35
N LEU A 301 23.37 1.69 4.50
CA LEU A 301 22.26 1.70 3.55
C LEU A 301 22.69 2.22 2.18
N ILE A 302 23.48 3.28 2.11
CA ILE A 302 24.01 3.83 0.86
C ILE A 302 24.93 2.81 0.18
N LEU A 303 25.82 2.16 0.92
CA LEU A 303 26.68 1.11 0.38
C LEU A 303 25.85 -0.07 -0.15
N ALA A 304 24.83 -0.51 0.60
CA ALA A 304 23.91 -1.55 0.14
C ALA A 304 23.21 -1.14 -1.17
N LEU A 305 22.73 0.11 -1.27
CA LEU A 305 22.15 0.64 -2.51
C LEU A 305 23.14 0.65 -3.67
N ILE A 306 24.42 0.95 -3.45
CA ILE A 306 25.45 0.94 -4.49
C ILE A 306 25.77 -0.49 -4.94
N VAL A 307 25.91 -1.43 -4.00
CA VAL A 307 26.32 -2.81 -4.29
C VAL A 307 25.17 -3.63 -4.88
N ARG A 308 23.93 -3.36 -4.45
CA ARG A 308 22.74 -4.17 -4.76
C ARG A 308 21.73 -3.46 -5.64
N GLY A 309 21.89 -2.16 -5.83
CA GLY A 309 21.04 -1.40 -6.75
C GLY A 309 21.31 -1.83 -8.18
N SER A 310 20.28 -2.31 -8.85
CA SER A 310 20.34 -2.55 -10.28
C SER A 310 20.49 -1.21 -11.00
N LEU A 311 21.63 -0.99 -11.68
CA LEU A 311 21.81 0.14 -12.61
C LEU A 311 21.00 -0.04 -13.90
N ALA A 312 20.47 -1.24 -14.15
CA ALA A 312 19.54 -1.46 -15.25
C ALA A 312 18.20 -0.77 -14.91
N SER A 313 17.80 0.18 -15.74
CA SER A 313 16.51 0.87 -15.63
C SER A 313 15.38 -0.15 -15.72
N ARG A 314 14.71 -0.43 -14.61
CA ARG A 314 13.46 -1.18 -14.62
C ARG A 314 12.31 -0.21 -14.59
N GLU A 315 11.43 -0.36 -15.58
CA GLU A 315 10.23 0.45 -15.65
C GLU A 315 9.38 0.25 -14.39
N PHE A 316 8.73 1.33 -13.96
CA PHE A 316 7.79 1.31 -12.85
C PHE A 316 6.67 0.31 -13.17
N VAL A 317 6.20 -0.46 -12.18
CA VAL A 317 5.29 -1.61 -12.39
C VAL A 317 4.04 -1.23 -13.20
N TYR A 318 3.58 0.02 -13.13
CA TYR A 318 2.42 0.51 -13.89
C TYR A 318 2.63 0.75 -15.39
N PHE A 319 3.87 0.81 -15.88
CA PHE A 319 4.14 0.95 -17.32
C PHE A 319 4.11 -0.39 -18.07
N GLN A 320 3.96 -1.50 -17.35
CA GLN A 320 3.94 -2.85 -17.93
C GLN A 320 2.52 -3.40 -18.16
N PHE A 321 1.48 -2.58 -17.93
CA PHE A 321 0.06 -2.96 -18.05
C PHE A 321 -0.64 -2.25 -19.20
#